data_AF-A0A7C7UCC4-F1
#
_entry.id   AF-A0A7C7UCC4-F1
#
_cell.length_a   1.000
_cell.length_b   1.000
_cell.length_c   1.000
_cell.angle_alpha   90.00
_cell.angle_beta   90.00
_cell.angle_gamma   90.00
#
_symmetry.space_group_name_H-M   'P 1'
#
loop_
_entity.id
_entity.type
_entity.pdbx_description
1 polymer ?
#
loop_
_entity_poly.entity_id
_entity_poly.type
_entity_poly.pdbx_seq_one_letter_code
_entity_poly.pdbx_strand_id
1 'polypeptide(L)'
;MWSGEESSRLYALRRFVDVYPTITKPDRHVRFNEKMWTTTFVLIIYFAMTNVMLFGLSGQALDLFSGFRSIMAGASGTIMHLGIGPIVTGSIIMQLFAGAKI
;
A
#
# COMPACT_ATOMS: atom_id res chain seq x y z
N MET A 1 -26.21 -20.62 18.61
CA MET A 1 -26.04 -20.94 17.18
C MET A 1 -26.14 -19.63 16.43
N TRP A 2 -25.00 -18.96 16.22
CA TRP A 2 -24.95 -17.62 15.62
C TRP A 2 -24.67 -17.77 14.13
N SER A 3 -25.72 -17.72 13.32
CA SER A 3 -25.67 -17.79 11.85
C SER A 3 -26.32 -16.52 11.31
N GLY A 4 -25.49 -15.52 11.00
CA GLY A 4 -25.89 -14.26 10.38
C GLY A 4 -24.63 -13.45 10.03
N GLU A 5 -24.54 -12.96 8.79
CA GLU A 5 -23.39 -12.21 8.23
C GLU A 5 -23.05 -10.91 8.97
N GLU A 6 -23.89 -10.48 9.92
CA GLU A 6 -23.75 -9.24 10.70
C GLU A 6 -23.11 -9.41 12.10
N SER A 7 -22.47 -10.54 12.41
CA SER A 7 -21.92 -10.81 13.75
C SER A 7 -20.38 -10.71 13.87
N SER A 8 -19.70 -9.97 12.98
CA SER A 8 -18.25 -9.75 13.10
C SER A 8 -17.93 -8.39 13.72
N ARG A 9 -17.11 -8.36 14.77
CA ARG A 9 -16.66 -7.12 15.46
C ARG A 9 -15.95 -6.15 14.51
N LEU A 10 -15.53 -6.60 13.33
CA LEU A 10 -14.97 -5.79 12.24
C LEU A 10 -16.00 -4.80 11.64
N TYR A 11 -17.30 -5.09 11.69
CA TYR A 11 -18.34 -4.20 11.19
C TYR A 11 -18.43 -2.86 11.96
N ALA A 12 -17.93 -2.82 13.20
CA ALA A 12 -17.81 -1.57 13.94
C ALA A 12 -16.89 -0.55 13.25
N LEU A 13 -15.96 -1.00 12.41
CA LEU A 13 -15.03 -0.15 11.66
C LEU A 13 -15.55 0.26 10.28
N ARG A 14 -16.75 -0.20 9.87
CA ARG A 14 -17.33 0.07 8.53
C ARG A 14 -17.36 1.56 8.19
N ARG A 15 -17.69 2.42 9.15
CA ARG A 15 -17.73 3.89 8.95
C ARG A 15 -16.37 4.48 8.57
N PHE A 16 -15.26 3.88 9.01
CA PHE A 16 -13.93 4.34 8.65
C PHE A 16 -13.50 3.80 7.29
N VAL A 17 -13.83 2.55 6.98
CA VAL A 17 -13.48 1.92 5.70
C VAL A 17 -14.21 2.59 4.53
N ASP A 18 -15.51 2.88 4.67
CA ASP A 18 -16.34 3.44 3.59
C ASP A 18 -16.00 4.91 3.23
N VAL A 19 -15.22 5.60 4.07
CA VAL A 19 -14.81 6.99 3.84
C VAL A 19 -13.57 7.09 2.93
N TYR A 20 -12.75 6.04 2.86
CA TYR A 20 -11.54 6.09 2.04
C TYR A 20 -11.87 5.93 0.55
N PRO A 21 -11.45 6.89 -0.29
CA PRO A 21 -11.68 6.79 -1.73
C PRO A 21 -10.91 5.59 -2.28
N THR A 22 -11.64 4.67 -2.92
CA THR A 22 -11.07 3.45 -3.51
C THR A 22 -11.28 3.46 -5.01
N ILE A 23 -10.27 3.03 -5.76
CA ILE A 23 -10.35 2.90 -7.22
C ILE A 23 -11.23 1.69 -7.57
N THR A 24 -12.36 1.93 -8.23
CA THR A 24 -13.24 0.87 -8.75
C THR A 24 -12.64 0.24 -10.01
N LYS A 25 -12.82 -1.07 -10.17
CA LYS A 25 -12.39 -1.78 -11.39
C LYS A 25 -13.25 -1.32 -12.58
N PRO A 26 -12.69 -1.15 -13.79
CA PRO A 26 -13.47 -0.80 -14.97
C PRO A 26 -14.45 -1.92 -15.36
N ASP A 27 -15.69 -1.56 -15.71
CA ASP A 27 -16.72 -2.51 -16.17
C ASP A 27 -16.44 -3.07 -17.58
N ARG A 28 -15.61 -2.37 -18.35
CA ARG A 28 -15.22 -2.76 -19.71
C ARG A 28 -13.95 -3.60 -19.70
N HIS A 29 -13.85 -4.51 -20.67
CA HIS A 29 -12.58 -5.18 -20.96
C HIS A 29 -11.49 -4.16 -21.34
N VAL A 30 -10.47 -4.05 -20.49
CA VAL A 30 -9.33 -3.15 -20.68
C VAL A 30 -8.35 -3.79 -21.66
N ARG A 31 -8.07 -3.09 -22.76
CA ARG A 31 -7.14 -3.55 -23.81
C ARG A 31 -5.71 -3.59 -23.28
N PHE A 32 -4.86 -4.46 -23.85
CA PHE A 32 -3.47 -4.61 -23.40
C PHE A 32 -2.66 -3.30 -23.48
N ASN A 33 -2.82 -2.52 -24.55
CA ASN A 33 -2.15 -1.23 -24.72
C ASN A 33 -2.52 -0.22 -23.61
N GLU A 34 -3.77 -0.20 -23.17
CA GLU A 34 -4.25 0.67 -22.09
C GLU A 34 -3.64 0.27 -20.74
N LYS A 35 -3.51 -1.04 -20.47
CA LYS A 35 -2.78 -1.55 -19.30
C LYS A 35 -1.31 -1.16 -19.34
N MET A 36 -0.66 -1.31 -20.50
CA MET A 36 0.75 -0.94 -20.68
C MET A 36 0.97 0.55 -20.42
N TRP A 37 0.15 1.43 -21.00
CA TRP A 37 0.23 2.87 -20.76
C TRP A 37 0.03 3.23 -19.30
N THR A 38 -0.95 2.61 -18.64
CA THR A 38 -1.21 2.83 -17.21
C THR A 38 0.01 2.44 -16.37
N THR A 39 0.60 1.26 -16.62
CA THR A 39 1.80 0.80 -15.92
C THR A 39 2.98 1.73 -16.14
N THR A 40 3.26 2.11 -17.39
CA THR A 40 4.35 3.05 -17.71
C THR A 40 4.15 4.40 -17.02
N PHE A 41 2.92 4.91 -17.00
CA PHE A 41 2.59 6.16 -16.33
C PHE A 41 2.83 6.10 -14.81
N VAL A 42 2.39 5.02 -14.16
CA VAL A 42 2.64 4.80 -12.72
C VAL A 42 4.14 4.69 -12.44
N LEU A 43 4.91 4.02 -13.30
CA LEU A 43 6.37 3.92 -13.16
C LEU A 43 7.06 5.29 -13.25
N ILE A 44 6.63 6.15 -14.18
CA ILE A 44 7.18 7.52 -14.29
C ILE A 44 6.96 8.29 -12.99
N ILE A 45 5.74 8.22 -12.43
CA ILE A 45 5.42 8.88 -11.16
C ILE A 45 6.29 8.30 -10.02
N TYR A 46 6.42 6.98 -9.94
CA TYR A 46 7.24 6.31 -8.93
C TYR A 46 8.70 6.78 -8.97
N PHE A 47 9.31 6.82 -10.16
CA PHE A 47 10.69 7.29 -10.29
C PHE A 47 10.82 8.79 -9.99
N ALA A 48 9.84 9.61 -10.39
CA ALA A 48 9.82 11.02 -10.05
C ALA A 48 9.77 11.24 -8.52
N MET A 49 8.87 10.55 -7.81
CA MET A 49 8.74 10.63 -6.34
C MET A 49 10.00 10.15 -5.60
N THR A 50 10.70 9.16 -6.16
CA THR A 50 11.97 8.65 -5.63
C THR A 50 13.10 9.68 -5.70
N ASN A 51 12.99 10.72 -6.54
CA ASN A 51 13.99 11.79 -6.61
C ASN A 51 13.62 13.02 -5.76
N VAL A 52 12.44 13.04 -5.13
CA VAL A 52 11.99 14.15 -4.29
C VAL A 52 12.31 13.86 -2.83
N MET A 53 13.20 14.66 -2.23
CA MET A 53 13.59 14.54 -0.83
C MET A 53 12.52 15.11 0.10
N LEU A 54 12.33 14.48 1.25
CA LEU A 54 11.44 14.98 2.30
C LEU A 54 12.00 16.26 2.91
N PHE A 55 11.13 17.23 3.09
CA PHE A 55 11.47 18.48 3.74
C PHE A 55 11.76 18.26 5.23
N GLY A 56 12.83 18.89 5.74
CA GLY A 56 13.14 18.89 7.18
C GLY A 56 13.93 17.68 7.69
N LEU A 57 14.48 16.83 6.81
CA LEU A 57 15.39 15.77 7.24
C LEU A 57 16.77 16.32 7.62
N SER A 58 17.23 16.00 8.84
CA SER A 58 18.61 16.24 9.25
C SER A 58 19.53 15.19 8.60
N GLY A 59 20.75 15.59 8.21
CA GLY A 59 21.74 14.70 7.57
C GLY A 59 22.22 13.52 8.44
N GLN A 60 21.73 13.40 9.68
CA GLN A 60 21.97 12.29 10.60
C GLN A 60 20.79 11.30 10.68
N ALA A 61 19.81 11.38 9.77
CA ALA A 61 18.72 10.42 9.73
C ALA A 61 19.26 8.99 9.57
N LEU A 62 19.13 8.19 10.63
CA LEU A 62 19.50 6.77 10.64
C LEU A 62 18.58 6.01 9.68
N ASP A 63 19.17 5.39 8.66
CA ASP A 63 18.45 4.58 7.69
C ASP A 63 18.15 3.16 8.24
N LEU A 64 17.19 3.12 9.17
CA LEU A 64 16.71 1.90 9.83
C LEU A 64 16.24 0.81 8.84
N PHE A 65 15.86 1.21 7.62
CA PHE A 65 15.29 0.31 6.61
C PHE A 65 16.27 -0.07 5.49
N SER A 66 17.55 0.29 5.61
CA SER A 66 18.56 0.01 4.58
C SER A 66 18.58 -1.47 4.14
N GLY A 67 18.54 -2.41 5.09
CA GLY A 67 18.51 -3.85 4.81
C GLY A 67 17.20 -4.37 4.19
N PHE A 68 16.09 -3.64 4.35
CA PHE A 68 14.78 -4.03 3.81
C PHE A 68 14.43 -3.30 2.51
N ARG A 69 15.30 -2.37 2.06
CA ARG A 69 15.00 -1.47 0.93
C ARG A 69 14.71 -2.20 -0.38
N SER A 70 15.43 -3.27 -0.67
CA SER A 70 15.22 -4.08 -1.88
C SER A 70 13.85 -4.74 -1.92
N ILE A 71 13.30 -5.12 -0.76
CA ILE A 71 11.97 -5.73 -0.63
C ILE A 71 10.88 -4.66 -0.61
N MET A 72 11.12 -3.56 0.11
CA MET A 72 10.13 -2.50 0.27
C MET A 72 10.07 -1.55 -0.93
N ALA A 73 10.97 -1.63 -1.90
CA ALA A 73 11.04 -0.70 -3.03
C ALA A 73 11.00 0.77 -2.57
N GLY A 74 11.71 1.08 -1.49
CA GLY A 74 11.77 2.41 -0.90
C GLY A 74 13.09 3.14 -1.22
N ALA A 75 13.16 4.44 -0.94
CA ALA A 75 14.40 5.21 -1.09
C ALA A 75 14.60 6.19 0.08
N SER A 76 15.77 6.14 0.74
CA SER A 76 16.01 6.86 2.00
C SER A 76 15.83 8.36 1.82
N GLY A 77 15.11 8.98 2.74
CA GLY A 77 14.90 10.42 2.74
C GLY A 77 14.05 10.98 1.61
N THR A 78 13.41 10.14 0.79
CA THR A 78 12.53 10.57 -0.31
C THR A 78 11.06 10.41 0.08
N ILE A 79 10.14 10.89 -0.77
CA ILE A 79 8.70 10.61 -0.60
C ILE A 79 8.44 9.09 -0.51
N MET A 80 9.25 8.28 -1.18
CA MET A 80 9.19 6.82 -1.15
C MET A 80 9.95 6.19 0.02
N HIS A 81 10.18 6.90 1.14
CA HIS A 81 11.02 6.41 2.23
C HIS A 81 10.65 5.01 2.75
N LEU A 82 9.36 4.78 2.98
CA LEU A 82 8.83 3.49 3.44
C LEU A 82 8.44 2.53 2.29
N GLY A 83 8.46 3.02 1.04
CA GLY A 83 8.05 2.27 -0.15
C GLY A 83 6.70 1.58 0.02
N ILE A 84 6.63 0.29 -0.30
CA ILE A 84 5.43 -0.56 -0.13
C ILE A 84 5.30 -1.16 1.27
N GLY A 85 6.22 -0.86 2.18
CA GLY A 85 6.32 -1.46 3.52
C GLY A 85 5.00 -1.54 4.27
N PRO A 86 4.28 -0.42 4.48
CA PRO A 86 3.01 -0.43 5.21
C PRO A 86 1.95 -1.34 4.60
N ILE A 87 1.88 -1.41 3.26
CA ILE A 87 0.91 -2.26 2.54
C ILE A 87 1.27 -3.72 2.72
N VAL A 88 2.54 -4.08 2.54
CA VAL A 88 3.01 -5.46 2.66
C VAL A 88 2.89 -5.94 4.10
N THR A 89 3.34 -5.16 5.10
CA THR A 89 3.23 -5.54 6.51
C THR A 89 1.78 -5.68 6.94
N GLY A 90 0.89 -4.77 6.53
CA GLY A 90 -0.55 -4.91 6.78
C GLY A 90 -1.11 -6.19 6.17
N SER A 91 -0.74 -6.51 4.92
CA SER A 91 -1.20 -7.74 4.26
C SER A 91 -0.70 -9.02 4.96
N ILE A 92 0.54 -9.04 5.45
CA ILE A 92 1.11 -10.16 6.21
C ILE A 92 0.31 -10.38 7.50
N ILE A 93 0.05 -9.32 8.26
CA ILE A 93 -0.73 -9.42 9.51
C ILE A 93 -2.13 -9.97 9.22
N MET A 94 -2.81 -9.46 8.20
CA MET A 94 -4.16 -9.93 7.84
C MET A 94 -4.18 -11.37 7.35
N GLN A 95 -3.19 -11.79 6.55
CA GLN A 95 -3.05 -13.18 6.10
C GLN A 95 -2.76 -14.12 7.27
N LEU A 96 -1.96 -13.69 8.26
CA LEU A 96 -1.69 -14.46 9.47
C LEU A 96 -2.96 -14.63 10.31
N PHE A 97 -3.77 -13.60 10.50
CA PHE A 97 -5.04 -13.68 11.23
C PHE A 97 -6.04 -14.61 10.53
N ALA A 98 -6.26 -14.41 9.23
CA ALA A 98 -7.13 -15.27 8.43
C ALA A 98 -6.67 -16.73 8.44
N GLY A 99 -5.35 -16.98 8.35
CA GLY A 99 -4.77 -18.32 8.40
C GLY A 99 -4.86 -18.98 9.78
N ALA A 100 -4.68 -18.20 10.85
CA ALA A 100 -4.84 -18.65 12.23
C ALA A 100 -6.33 -18.76 12.67
N LYS A 101 -7.27 -18.40 11.79
CA LYS A 101 -8.73 -18.36 12.04
C LYS A 101 -9.11 -17.50 13.25
N ILE A 102 -8.41 -16.38 13.41
CA ILE A 102 -8.62 -15.37 14.46
C ILE A 102 -8.88 -14.00 13.86
#